data_AF-A0A7Y2VAI1-F1
#
_entry.id   AF-A0A7Y2VAI1-F1
#
_cell.length_a   1.000
_cell.length_b   1.000
_cell.length_c   1.000
_cell.angle_alpha   90.00
_cell.angle_beta   90.00
_cell.angle_gamma   90.00
#
_symmetry.space_group_name_H-M   'P 1'
#
loop_
_entity.id
_entity.type
_entity.pdbx_description
1 polymer ?
#
loop_
_entity_poly.entity_id
_entity_poly.type
_entity_poly.pdbx_seq_one_letter_code
_entity_poly.pdbx_strand_id
1 'polypeptide(L)'
;DKLIKKEDTAISKLSDEEKTKLDELLKEVIPSEKFMVQLEPMDSEAAPFMITQPEFMRRMKEMQQTGGGGMFGMGNMPEMYNLVVNTNSELVGQILGTKTRKKQERLINQSLDLARLSQGLLKGEELTSFIKRSYSMIK
;
A
#
# COMPACT_ATOMS: atom_id res chain seq x y z
N ASP A 1 -23.94 -22.24 -0.11
CA ASP A 1 -22.74 -22.40 0.73
C ASP A 1 -22.20 -21.07 1.21
N LYS A 2 -22.37 -20.78 2.51
CA LYS A 2 -21.67 -19.66 3.15
C LYS A 2 -20.25 -20.15 3.40
N LEU A 3 -19.34 -19.86 2.47
CA LEU A 3 -17.90 -19.94 2.73
C LEU A 3 -17.64 -19.05 3.95
N ILE A 4 -17.46 -19.68 5.09
CA ILE A 4 -16.78 -19.12 6.24
C ILE A 4 -15.42 -18.72 5.70
N LYS A 5 -15.22 -17.43 5.43
CA LYS A 5 -13.88 -16.86 5.36
C LYS A 5 -13.28 -17.22 6.72
N LYS A 6 -12.40 -18.23 6.75
CA LYS A 6 -11.49 -18.37 7.86
C LYS A 6 -10.78 -17.03 7.92
N GLU A 7 -11.10 -16.25 8.94
CA GLU A 7 -10.12 -15.34 9.51
C GLU A 7 -9.00 -16.25 10.05
N ASP A 8 -8.22 -16.81 9.13
CA ASP A 8 -6.87 -17.22 9.44
C ASP A 8 -6.20 -15.88 9.76
N THR A 9 -6.25 -15.50 11.04
CA THR A 9 -5.39 -14.49 11.62
C THR A 9 -3.99 -15.03 11.44
N ALA A 10 -3.45 -14.85 10.24
CA ALA A 10 -2.10 -15.24 9.91
C ALA A 10 -1.23 -14.61 10.99
N ILE A 11 -0.47 -15.43 11.71
CA ILE A 11 0.40 -14.90 12.75
C ILE A 11 1.51 -14.16 12.00
N SER A 12 1.70 -12.89 12.32
CA SER A 12 2.78 -12.10 11.75
C SER A 12 4.12 -12.77 12.04
N LYS A 13 4.94 -12.96 11.00
CA LYS A 13 6.33 -13.43 11.14
C LYS A 13 7.23 -12.40 11.85
N LEU A 14 6.82 -11.13 11.83
CA LEU A 14 7.52 -10.05 12.54
C LEU A 14 7.10 -9.99 14.01
N SER A 15 8.09 -9.80 14.87
CA SER A 15 7.90 -9.40 16.28
C SER A 15 7.30 -8.00 16.40
N ASP A 16 6.80 -7.64 17.58
CA ASP A 16 6.20 -6.32 17.78
C ASP A 16 7.23 -5.19 17.64
N GLU A 17 8.48 -5.40 18.05
CA GLU A 17 9.57 -4.45 17.81
C GLU A 17 9.85 -4.24 16.31
N GLU A 18 9.83 -5.32 15.52
CA GLU A 18 10.03 -5.24 14.08
C GLU A 18 8.86 -4.54 13.38
N LYS A 19 7.63 -4.76 13.85
CA LYS A 19 6.45 -4.03 13.35
C LYS A 19 6.56 -2.54 13.63
N THR A 20 6.96 -2.14 14.85
CA THR A 20 7.15 -0.72 15.18
C THR A 20 8.22 -0.08 14.31
N LYS A 21 9.39 -0.75 14.16
CA LYS A 21 10.46 -0.26 13.28
C LYS A 21 10.01 -0.13 11.83
N LEU A 22 9.25 -1.11 11.33
CA LEU A 22 8.71 -1.08 9.98
C LEU A 22 7.71 0.08 9.80
N ASP A 23 6.81 0.28 10.75
CA ASP A 23 5.80 1.35 10.71
C ASP A 23 6.46 2.73 10.67
N GLU A 24 7.45 2.98 11.53
CA GLU A 24 8.24 4.23 11.53
C GLU A 24 8.95 4.45 10.18
N LEU A 25 9.65 3.43 9.70
CA LEU A 25 10.33 3.44 8.41
C LEU A 25 9.37 3.76 7.26
N LEU A 26 8.18 3.15 7.24
CA LEU A 26 7.18 3.40 6.20
C LEU A 26 6.62 4.82 6.28
N LYS A 27 6.32 5.33 7.48
CA LYS A 27 5.79 6.70 7.68
C LYS A 27 6.77 7.78 7.25
N GLU A 28 8.07 7.54 7.32
CA GLU A 28 9.09 8.48 6.87
C GLU A 28 9.24 8.53 5.35
N VAL A 29 8.95 7.43 4.65
CA VAL A 29 9.13 7.32 3.19
C VAL A 29 7.84 7.58 2.44
N ILE A 30 6.71 7.18 3.02
CA ILE A 30 5.42 7.15 2.35
C ILE A 30 4.63 8.40 2.72
N PRO A 31 4.16 9.18 1.74
CA PRO A 31 3.41 10.41 1.99
C PRO A 31 2.07 10.12 2.68
N SER A 32 1.95 10.52 3.95
CA SER A 32 0.77 10.26 4.79
C SER A 32 -0.46 11.02 4.35
N GLU A 33 -0.29 12.09 3.56
CA GLU A 33 -1.38 12.84 2.94
C GLU A 33 -2.05 12.10 1.77
N LYS A 34 -1.42 11.03 1.26
CA LYS A 34 -1.94 10.19 0.17
C LYS A 34 -2.23 8.76 0.61
N PHE A 35 -1.46 8.23 1.57
CA PHE A 35 -1.54 6.83 1.95
C PHE A 35 -1.66 6.66 3.47
N MET A 36 -2.67 5.91 3.89
CA MET A 36 -2.78 5.37 5.25
C MET A 36 -2.14 3.98 5.29
N VAL A 37 -1.00 3.86 5.96
CA VAL A 37 -0.25 2.60 6.08
C VAL A 37 -0.91 1.69 7.12
N GLN A 38 -1.10 0.42 6.76
CA GLN A 38 -1.64 -0.63 7.62
C GLN A 38 -0.76 -1.88 7.51
N LEU A 39 -0.28 -2.40 8.64
CA LEU A 39 0.49 -3.63 8.69
C LEU A 39 -0.46 -4.80 8.93
N GLU A 40 -0.58 -5.70 7.96
CA GLU A 40 -1.43 -6.88 8.08
C GLU A 40 -0.62 -8.14 7.80
N PRO A 41 -0.77 -9.19 8.62
CA PRO A 41 -0.24 -10.49 8.28
C PRO A 41 -1.14 -11.13 7.23
N MET A 42 -0.55 -11.57 6.11
CA MET A 42 -1.28 -12.21 5.02
C MET A 42 -0.55 -13.47 4.56
N ASP A 43 -1.03 -14.11 3.50
CA ASP A 43 -0.31 -15.20 2.85
C ASP A 43 1.07 -14.72 2.37
N SER A 44 2.12 -15.53 2.51
CA SER A 44 3.48 -15.11 2.15
C SER A 44 3.70 -14.95 0.64
N GLU A 45 2.88 -15.59 -0.19
CA GLU A 45 2.89 -15.45 -1.65
C GLU A 45 2.06 -14.25 -2.12
N ALA A 46 1.23 -13.67 -1.25
CA ALA A 46 0.51 -12.45 -1.56
C ALA A 46 1.46 -11.27 -1.77
N ALA A 47 1.00 -10.28 -2.55
CA ALA A 47 1.79 -9.10 -2.85
C ALA A 47 2.28 -8.41 -1.56
N PRO A 48 3.53 -7.94 -1.52
CA PRO A 48 4.11 -7.34 -0.33
C PRO A 48 3.41 -6.03 0.06
N PHE A 49 2.97 -5.26 -0.94
CA PHE A 49 2.33 -3.95 -0.81
C PHE A 49 1.06 -3.98 -1.66
N MET A 50 -0.06 -3.58 -1.07
CA MET A 50 -1.37 -3.53 -1.75
C MET A 50 -2.07 -2.21 -1.45
N ILE A 51 -2.59 -1.58 -2.48
CA ILE A 51 -3.40 -0.37 -2.32
C ILE A 51 -4.87 -0.74 -2.40
N THR A 52 -5.64 -0.30 -1.41
CA THR A 52 -7.10 -0.41 -1.39
C THR A 52 -7.73 0.98 -1.20
N GLN A 53 -8.97 1.14 -1.68
CA GLN A 53 -9.72 2.36 -1.42
C GLN A 53 -10.35 2.28 -0.03
N PRO A 54 -10.37 3.38 0.74
CA PRO A 54 -11.08 3.40 2.02
C PRO A 54 -12.54 3.00 1.80
N GLU A 55 -13.00 1.98 2.53
CA GLU A 55 -14.38 1.46 2.48
C GLU A 55 -15.42 2.57 2.65
N PHE A 56 -15.10 3.59 3.45
CA PHE A 56 -15.91 4.80 3.61
C PHE A 56 -16.11 5.57 2.30
N MET A 57 -15.04 5.81 1.54
CA MET A 57 -15.15 6.50 0.25
C MET A 57 -15.91 5.65 -0.77
N ARG A 58 -15.72 4.32 -0.77
CA ARG A 58 -16.50 3.43 -1.63
C ARG A 58 -17.99 3.51 -1.29
N ARG A 59 -18.37 3.40 -0.01
CA ARG A 59 -19.77 3.53 0.44
C ARG A 59 -20.35 4.91 0.19
N MET A 60 -19.59 5.98 0.39
CA MET A 60 -20.04 7.33 0.09
C MET A 60 -20.27 7.52 -1.41
N LYS A 61 -19.38 6.99 -2.26
CA LYS A 61 -19.54 7.00 -3.73
C LYS A 61 -20.78 6.21 -4.17
N GLU A 62 -21.00 5.03 -3.61
CA GLU A 62 -22.20 4.21 -3.86
C GLU A 62 -23.49 4.92 -3.41
N MET A 63 -23.48 5.55 -2.23
CA MET A 63 -24.61 6.35 -1.71
C MET A 63 -24.87 7.61 -2.56
N GLN A 64 -23.83 8.29 -3.05
CA GLN A 64 -24.00 9.46 -3.91
C GLN A 64 -24.52 9.10 -5.30
N GLN A 65 -24.09 7.95 -5.86
CA GLN A 65 -24.58 7.45 -7.15
C GLN A 65 -26.04 7.00 -7.11
N THR A 66 -26.53 6.54 -5.95
CA THR A 66 -27.92 6.05 -5.78
C THR A 66 -28.85 7.09 -5.16
N GLY A 67 -28.32 8.08 -4.44
CA GLY A 67 -29.06 9.02 -3.60
C GLY A 67 -29.28 10.42 -4.20
N GLY A 68 -29.54 10.54 -5.51
CA GLY A 68 -30.20 11.70 -6.16
C GLY A 68 -29.69 13.14 -5.90
N GLY A 69 -28.60 13.32 -5.15
CA GLY A 69 -28.20 14.58 -4.55
C GLY A 69 -26.83 15.01 -5.02
N GLY A 70 -26.81 15.94 -5.97
CA GLY A 70 -25.80 16.99 -6.04
C GLY A 70 -24.36 16.56 -6.32
N MET A 71 -23.92 16.94 -7.52
CA MET A 71 -22.55 17.09 -7.99
C MET A 71 -21.67 18.06 -7.14
N PHE A 72 -22.00 18.34 -5.87
CA PHE A 72 -21.53 19.53 -5.14
C PHE A 72 -20.55 19.28 -3.98
N GLY A 73 -20.14 18.04 -3.72
CA GLY A 73 -19.23 17.72 -2.60
C GLY A 73 -18.00 16.88 -2.92
N MET A 74 -17.89 16.35 -4.14
CA MET A 74 -16.90 15.30 -4.47
C MET A 74 -15.66 15.82 -5.22
N GLY A 75 -15.67 17.07 -5.70
CA GLY A 75 -14.57 17.62 -6.50
C GLY A 75 -13.32 18.02 -5.71
N ASN A 76 -13.34 17.95 -4.37
CA ASN A 76 -12.30 18.53 -3.52
C ASN A 76 -11.85 17.63 -2.36
N MET A 77 -12.27 16.36 -2.32
CA MET A 77 -11.78 15.45 -1.29
C MET A 77 -10.44 14.87 -1.76
N PRO A 78 -9.34 14.98 -0.97
CA PRO A 78 -8.06 14.41 -1.34
C PRO A 78 -8.21 12.91 -1.57
N GLU A 79 -7.69 12.40 -2.69
CA GLU A 79 -7.64 10.97 -2.94
C GLU A 79 -6.66 10.31 -1.96
N MET A 80 -7.19 9.82 -0.84
CA MET A 80 -6.45 9.00 0.12
C MET A 80 -6.69 7.52 -0.14
N TYR A 81 -5.62 6.74 -0.03
CA TYR A 81 -5.60 5.31 -0.26
C TYR A 81 -5.13 4.59 1.00
N ASN A 82 -5.61 3.37 1.25
CA ASN A 82 -5.03 2.50 2.25
C ASN A 82 -3.88 1.71 1.60
N LEU A 83 -2.70 1.73 2.22
CA LEU A 83 -1.59 0.89 1.83
C LEU A 83 -1.43 -0.23 2.85
N VAL A 84 -1.84 -1.43 2.45
CA VAL A 84 -1.66 -2.66 3.24
C VAL A 84 -0.27 -3.22 2.95
N VAL A 85 0.52 -3.42 4.00
CA VAL A 85 1.87 -4.02 3.92
C VAL A 85 1.85 -5.38 4.59
N ASN A 86 2.16 -6.41 3.81
CA ASN A 86 2.11 -7.80 4.22
C ASN A 86 3.32 -8.16 5.09
N THR A 87 3.13 -8.28 6.40
CA THR A 87 4.22 -8.59 7.35
C THR A 87 4.81 -9.98 7.19
N ASN A 88 4.17 -10.86 6.42
CA ASN A 88 4.63 -12.23 6.15
C ASN A 88 5.40 -12.36 4.83
N SER A 89 5.48 -11.29 4.04
CA SER A 89 6.22 -11.27 2.78
C SER A 89 7.72 -11.26 3.01
N GLU A 90 8.46 -12.06 2.24
CA GLU A 90 9.93 -12.10 2.29
C GLU A 90 10.54 -10.71 2.04
N LEU A 91 9.95 -9.93 1.12
CA LEU A 91 10.45 -8.60 0.77
C LEU A 91 10.40 -7.65 1.98
N VAL A 92 9.39 -7.76 2.84
CA VAL A 92 9.28 -6.94 4.05
C VAL A 92 10.39 -7.29 5.05
N GLY A 93 10.68 -8.59 5.21
CA GLY A 93 11.85 -9.05 5.97
C GLY A 93 13.17 -8.54 5.39
N GLN A 94 13.31 -8.54 4.05
CA GLN A 94 14.49 -7.99 3.38
C GLN A 94 14.63 -6.47 3.56
N ILE A 95 13.53 -5.72 3.60
CA ILE A 95 13.53 -4.28 3.88
C ILE A 95 14.07 -4.03 5.30
N LEU A 96 13.57 -4.76 6.31
CA LEU A 96 14.05 -4.65 7.68
C LEU A 96 15.51 -5.08 7.85
N GLY A 97 15.92 -6.15 7.15
CA GLY A 97 17.31 -6.65 7.18
C GLY A 97 18.32 -5.81 6.37
N THR A 98 17.86 -4.84 5.58
CA THR A 98 18.73 -4.01 4.75
C THR A 98 19.45 -2.95 5.59
N LYS A 99 20.79 -2.99 5.58
CA LYS A 99 21.65 -2.17 6.46
C LYS A 99 21.67 -0.67 6.15
N THR A 100 21.32 -0.25 4.94
CA THR A 100 21.47 1.15 4.50
C THR A 100 20.11 1.77 4.24
N ARG A 101 19.86 2.93 4.86
CA ARG A 101 18.61 3.68 4.72
C ARG A 101 18.19 3.91 3.27
N LYS A 102 19.12 4.37 2.43
CA LYS A 102 18.90 4.62 1.00
C LYS A 102 18.39 3.39 0.24
N LYS A 103 18.84 2.18 0.61
CA LYS A 103 18.40 0.94 -0.03
C LYS A 103 17.02 0.50 0.48
N GLN A 104 16.72 0.72 1.76
CA GLN A 104 15.37 0.51 2.32
C GLN A 104 14.35 1.41 1.62
N GLU A 105 14.65 2.70 1.51
CA GLU A 105 13.83 3.68 0.80
C GLU A 105 13.59 3.28 -0.66
N ARG A 106 14.64 2.79 -1.34
CA ARG A 106 14.52 2.33 -2.73
C ARG A 106 13.56 1.13 -2.85
N LEU A 107 13.65 0.15 -1.95
CA LEU A 107 12.78 -1.02 -1.94
C LEU A 107 11.32 -0.65 -1.63
N ILE A 108 11.11 0.25 -0.66
CA ILE A 108 9.77 0.74 -0.28
C ILE A 108 9.14 1.50 -1.45
N ASN A 109 9.86 2.46 -2.04
CA ASN A 109 9.35 3.23 -3.18
C ASN A 109 9.06 2.34 -4.39
N GLN A 110 9.90 1.33 -4.66
CA GLN A 110 9.64 0.38 -5.74
C GLN A 110 8.38 -0.45 -5.47
N SER A 111 8.20 -0.92 -4.23
CA SER A 111 7.03 -1.72 -3.84
C SER A 111 5.74 -0.89 -3.90
N LEU A 112 5.80 0.36 -3.44
CA LEU A 112 4.69 1.31 -3.54
C LEU A 112 4.32 1.58 -5.01
N ASP A 113 5.29 1.85 -5.88
CA ASP A 113 5.00 2.11 -7.29
C ASP A 113 4.41 0.88 -7.99
N LEU A 114 4.85 -0.34 -7.64
CA LEU A 114 4.23 -1.57 -8.14
C LEU A 114 2.78 -1.72 -7.66
N ALA A 115 2.49 -1.40 -6.40
CA ALA A 115 1.13 -1.38 -5.88
C ALA A 115 0.25 -0.32 -6.56
N ARG A 116 0.82 0.86 -6.85
CA ARG A 116 0.13 1.91 -7.61
C ARG A 116 -0.13 1.49 -9.05
N LEU A 117 0.84 0.82 -9.67
CA LEU A 117 0.72 0.28 -11.03
C LEU A 117 -0.39 -0.78 -11.11
N SER A 118 -0.46 -1.70 -10.15
CA SER A 118 -1.48 -2.76 -10.12
C SER A 118 -2.90 -2.21 -9.98
N GLN A 119 -3.06 -1.07 -9.30
CA GLN A 119 -4.34 -0.33 -9.19
C GLN A 119 -4.57 0.69 -10.32
N GLY A 120 -3.66 0.80 -11.30
CA GLY A 120 -3.77 1.78 -12.38
C GLY A 120 -3.65 3.24 -11.91
N LEU A 121 -3.04 3.48 -10.76
CA LEU A 121 -2.81 4.80 -10.15
C LEU A 121 -1.49 5.45 -10.59
N LEU A 122 -0.59 4.67 -11.21
CA LEU A 122 0.69 5.17 -11.69
C LEU A 122 0.59 5.59 -13.16
N LYS A 123 0.58 6.90 -13.44
CA LYS A 123 0.37 7.47 -14.79
C LYS A 123 1.28 8.67 -15.06
N GLY A 124 1.35 9.08 -16.32
CA GLY A 124 2.05 10.31 -16.73
C GLY A 124 3.55 10.32 -16.40
N GLU A 125 4.00 11.42 -15.78
CA GLU A 125 5.41 11.62 -15.42
C GLU A 125 5.89 10.62 -14.35
N GLU A 126 5.03 10.26 -13.39
CA GLU A 126 5.37 9.29 -12.34
C GLU A 126 5.61 7.89 -12.94
N LEU A 127 4.80 7.47 -13.92
CA LEU A 127 5.02 6.21 -14.64
C LEU A 127 6.34 6.24 -15.41
N THR A 128 6.64 7.35 -16.08
CA THR A 128 7.91 7.51 -16.82
C THR A 128 9.12 7.42 -15.88
N SER A 129 9.03 8.07 -14.72
CA SER A 129 10.06 8.05 -13.68
C SER A 129 10.26 6.64 -13.09
N PHE A 130 9.16 5.94 -12.83
CA PHE A 130 9.17 4.54 -12.41
C PHE A 130 9.87 3.63 -13.43
N ILE A 131 9.54 3.75 -14.71
CA ILE A 131 10.14 2.93 -15.78
C ILE A 131 11.65 3.19 -15.86
N LYS A 132 12.09 4.46 -15.87
CA LYS A 132 13.52 4.82 -15.88
C LYS A 132 14.26 4.24 -14.69
N ARG A 133 13.69 4.34 -13.49
CA ARG A 133 14.27 3.79 -12.27
C ARG A 133 14.32 2.27 -12.30
N SER A 134 13.29 1.62 -12.85
CA SER A 134 13.23 0.16 -13.01
C SER A 134 14.36 -0.35 -13.91
N TYR A 135 14.64 0.32 -15.03
CA TYR A 135 15.78 -0.03 -15.87
C TYR A 135 17.14 0.18 -15.16
N SER A 136 17.30 1.24 -14.36
CA SER A 136 18.53 1.47 -13.58
C SER A 136 18.71 0.53 -12.38
N MET A 137 17.70 -0.29 -12.06
CA MET A 137 17.82 -1.37 -11.07
C MET A 137 18.28 -2.69 -11.65
N ILE A 138 18.00 -2.92 -12.94
CA ILE A 138 18.38 -4.16 -13.64
C ILE A 138 19.84 -4.09 -14.12
N LYS A 139 20.32 -2.88 -14.43
CA LYS A 139 21.70 -2.61 -14.85
C LYS A 139 22.66 -2.56 -13.66
#